data_AF-A0AAV6ZS91-F1
#
_entry.id   AF-A0AAV6ZS91-F1
#
_cell.length_a   1.000
_cell.length_b   1.000
_cell.length_c   1.000
_cell.angle_alpha   90.00
_cell.angle_beta   90.00
_cell.angle_gamma   90.00
#
_symmetry.space_group_name_H-M   'P 1'
#
loop_
_entity.id
_entity.type
_entity.pdbx_description
1 polymer ?
#
loop_
_entity_poly.entity_id
_entity_poly.type
_entity_poly.pdbx_seq_one_letter_code
_entity_poly.pdbx_strand_id
1 'polypeptide(L)'
;MLLVSLPELGAAKCLTQNTALCELLTDRLTSLYRALPQSIDPLDIETVEGINWGLDSYNVKEDASAFPGKRALISFLSWFDYCDQLIKEAHRMAATTMAQSVRERFLVAVLEPQLMQTSEIGILTATSLLHRIVRQVTSEALLEEIVYFLLGEQREPETLSCIQRFPLRHRLIEHCNHISDEISIMTLRLFEHLLQKPNEHILYNLILRNLEERNYTEYKPPCPEDKDIVENGQIPGAVDLEEDPIFTDISPDNALTKEWLSASPPITPDHQRTDGKTEVHKIVNSFLCLVPDEAKSSYQVEGTGYDTYLRDAHRQFRDYCAICLRWDWPGTAKPIEKCNLEAPFFEGHFLKVLFDRMGRILDQPYDVNLQVTSVLSKLSLFPHPHIHEFLLDPYVNLAPGCRSLFSVIVRVVGDLMVRIQRILDFTPKLLLVRKRLLGLEPDGPIVDHMTLLEGVIVLEEFCKELAAIAFVKYHSTSTP
;
A
#
# COMPACT_ATOMS: atom_id res chain seq x y z
N MET A 1 19.05 30.22 7.58
CA MET A 1 19.30 30.00 6.14
C MET A 1 20.72 30.37 5.76
N LEU A 2 21.12 31.64 5.69
CA LEU A 2 22.47 32.04 5.21
C LEU A 2 23.66 31.36 5.93
N LEU A 3 23.58 31.15 7.24
CA LEU A 3 24.67 30.53 8.01
C LEU A 3 24.77 29.02 7.81
N VAL A 4 23.65 28.34 7.52
CA VAL A 4 23.64 26.88 7.35
C VAL A 4 24.01 26.47 5.92
N SER A 5 23.78 27.37 4.96
CA SER A 5 24.09 27.20 3.54
C SER A 5 25.54 27.51 3.18
N LEU A 6 26.41 27.80 4.16
CA LEU A 6 27.82 28.04 3.92
C LEU A 6 28.48 26.75 3.37
N PRO A 7 29.20 26.82 2.23
CA PRO A 7 29.77 25.64 1.59
C PRO A 7 30.98 25.08 2.35
N GLU A 8 31.59 25.85 3.25
CA GLU A 8 32.81 25.45 3.93
C GLU A 8 32.55 24.39 5.01
N LEU A 9 33.23 23.24 4.90
CA LEU A 9 33.17 22.17 5.89
C LEU A 9 33.47 22.67 7.32
N GLY A 10 34.40 23.62 7.46
CA GLY A 10 34.75 24.21 8.75
C GLY A 10 33.59 24.98 9.40
N ALA A 11 32.79 25.69 8.61
CA ALA A 11 31.60 26.39 9.09
C ALA A 11 30.54 25.38 9.55
N ALA A 12 30.30 24.32 8.76
CA ALA A 12 29.38 23.24 9.12
C ALA A 12 29.80 22.50 10.41
N LYS A 13 31.11 22.24 10.62
CA LYS A 13 31.62 21.66 11.88
C LYS A 13 31.42 22.61 13.04
N CYS A 14 31.81 23.88 12.90
CA CYS A 14 31.63 24.87 13.96
C CYS A 14 30.16 24.97 14.37
N LEU A 15 29.26 25.06 13.39
CA LEU A 15 27.82 25.15 13.63
C LEU A 15 27.28 23.94 14.41
N THR A 16 27.68 22.72 14.04
CA THR A 16 27.14 21.49 14.64
C THR A 16 27.82 21.04 15.92
N GLN A 17 29.11 21.34 16.09
CA GLN A 17 29.92 20.82 17.20
C GLN A 17 30.25 21.89 18.24
N ASN A 18 30.28 23.16 17.84
CA ASN A 18 30.72 24.27 18.70
C ASN A 18 29.57 25.24 19.03
N THR A 19 28.34 24.94 18.61
CA THR A 19 27.15 25.70 18.98
C THR A 19 26.04 24.76 19.47
N ALA A 20 25.07 25.30 20.20
CA ALA A 20 23.88 24.58 20.68
C ALA A 20 22.73 24.58 19.66
N LEU A 21 23.00 24.77 18.36
CA LEU A 21 21.93 24.93 17.35
C LEU A 21 20.97 23.74 17.33
N CYS A 22 21.48 22.52 17.23
CA CYS A 22 20.67 21.30 17.16
C CYS A 22 19.76 21.15 18.39
N GLU A 23 20.31 21.44 19.58
CA GLU A 23 19.59 21.38 20.85
C GLU A 23 18.47 22.43 20.88
N LEU A 24 18.77 23.69 20.57
CA LEU A 24 17.79 24.78 20.58
C LEU A 24 16.64 24.56 19.58
N LEU A 25 16.94 24.04 18.39
CA LEU A 25 15.92 23.74 17.37
C LEU A 25 14.95 22.66 17.85
N THR A 26 15.50 21.57 18.40
CA THR A 26 14.73 20.41 18.82
C THR A 26 14.01 20.63 20.14
N ASP A 27 14.60 21.39 21.07
CA ASP A 27 13.95 21.79 22.32
C ASP A 27 12.74 22.69 22.05
N ARG A 28 12.85 23.63 21.10
CA ARG A 28 11.71 24.45 20.69
C ARG A 28 10.64 23.63 19.97
N LEU A 29 11.03 22.73 19.07
CA LEU A 29 10.09 21.82 18.40
C LEU A 29 9.30 20.99 19.42
N THR A 30 10.01 20.42 20.38
CA THR A 30 9.45 19.63 21.47
C THR A 30 8.54 20.46 22.37
N SER A 31 8.94 21.70 22.71
CA SER A 31 8.12 22.61 23.50
C SER A 31 6.80 22.95 22.79
N LEU A 32 6.83 23.15 21.47
CA LEU A 32 5.63 23.45 20.68
C LEU A 32 4.73 22.22 20.57
N TYR A 33 5.29 21.03 20.38
CA TYR A 33 4.52 19.78 20.39
C TYR A 33 3.82 19.55 21.74
N ARG A 34 4.54 19.76 22.86
CA ARG A 34 3.96 19.63 24.21
C ARG A 34 2.89 20.68 24.53
N ALA A 35 2.85 21.78 23.79
CA ALA A 35 1.81 22.80 23.92
C ALA A 35 0.53 22.47 23.15
N LEU A 36 0.53 21.40 22.35
CA LEU A 36 -0.67 20.90 21.69
C LEU A 36 -1.68 20.37 22.73
N PRO A 37 -2.99 20.49 22.46
CA PRO A 37 -4.00 19.77 23.23
C PRO A 37 -3.75 18.26 23.26
N GLN A 38 -4.18 17.60 24.34
CA GLN A 38 -4.05 16.14 24.49
C GLN A 38 -4.83 15.34 23.42
N SER A 39 -5.86 15.96 22.84
CA SER A 39 -6.66 15.39 21.75
C SER A 39 -6.95 16.49 20.74
N ILE A 40 -6.70 16.20 19.47
CA ILE A 40 -7.09 17.03 18.33
C ILE A 40 -7.78 16.10 17.35
N ASP A 41 -8.91 16.54 16.80
CA ASP A 41 -9.61 15.80 15.76
C ASP A 41 -8.69 15.63 14.53
N PRO A 42 -8.59 14.42 13.94
CA PRO A 42 -7.82 14.20 12.72
C PRO A 42 -8.18 15.13 11.57
N LEU A 43 -9.46 15.42 11.38
CA LEU A 43 -9.94 16.32 10.34
C LEU A 43 -9.47 17.76 10.58
N ASP A 44 -9.46 18.19 11.85
CA ASP A 44 -8.91 19.48 12.24
C ASP A 44 -7.41 19.57 11.93
N ILE A 45 -6.64 18.48 12.07
CA ILE A 45 -5.22 18.43 11.67
C ILE A 45 -5.06 18.50 10.14
N GLU A 46 -5.91 17.79 9.40
CA GLU A 46 -5.86 17.74 7.94
C GLU A 46 -6.24 19.08 7.28
N THR A 47 -7.25 19.78 7.81
CA THR A 47 -7.79 21.04 7.27
C THR A 47 -6.86 22.24 7.39
N VAL A 48 -5.82 22.17 8.24
CA VAL A 48 -4.81 23.25 8.29
C VAL A 48 -3.91 23.15 7.05
N GLU A 49 -4.16 23.99 6.06
CA GLU A 49 -3.40 24.03 4.81
C GLU A 49 -2.48 25.26 4.72
N GLY A 50 -1.50 25.22 3.80
CA GLY A 50 -0.68 26.39 3.45
C GLY A 50 0.31 26.86 4.53
N ILE A 51 0.68 25.98 5.47
CA ILE A 51 1.61 26.32 6.56
C ILE A 51 3.03 26.43 6.00
N ASN A 52 3.59 27.63 6.09
CA ASN A 52 4.99 27.91 5.76
C ASN A 52 5.64 28.66 6.92
N TRP A 53 6.91 28.36 7.22
CA TRP A 53 7.65 28.93 8.35
C TRP A 53 7.73 30.47 8.42
N GLY A 54 7.45 31.16 7.31
CA GLY A 54 7.54 32.63 7.18
C GLY A 54 6.22 33.37 6.96
N LEU A 55 5.08 32.67 6.93
CA LEU A 55 3.78 33.25 6.56
C LEU A 55 2.69 32.98 7.61
N ASP A 56 3.01 33.17 8.88
CA ASP A 56 1.98 33.18 9.92
C ASP A 56 1.17 34.48 9.82
N SER A 57 0.18 34.51 8.93
CA SER A 57 -0.79 35.59 8.86
C SER A 57 -1.72 35.50 10.07
N TYR A 58 -1.46 36.37 11.05
CA TYR A 58 -2.25 36.45 12.27
C TYR A 58 -3.65 37.00 11.96
N ASN A 59 -4.67 36.14 11.97
CA ASN A 59 -6.06 36.52 11.75
C ASN A 59 -6.95 36.11 12.93
N VAL A 60 -6.96 36.96 13.96
CA VAL A 60 -7.70 36.78 15.22
C VAL A 60 -9.16 36.38 15.02
N LYS A 61 -9.80 36.84 13.94
CA LYS A 61 -11.22 36.55 13.67
C LYS A 61 -11.43 35.12 13.16
N GLU A 62 -10.51 34.60 12.34
CA GLU A 62 -10.56 33.20 11.85
C GLU A 62 -10.11 32.18 12.89
N ASP A 63 -9.27 32.59 13.84
CA ASP A 63 -8.85 31.71 14.92
C ASP A 63 -9.89 31.59 16.03
N ALA A 64 -10.61 32.68 16.29
CA ALA A 64 -11.68 32.69 17.28
C ALA A 64 -12.88 31.83 16.86
N SER A 65 -13.06 31.60 15.56
CA SER A 65 -14.10 30.72 15.01
C SER A 65 -13.62 29.29 14.73
N ALA A 66 -12.38 28.94 15.09
CA ALA A 66 -11.79 27.64 14.78
C ALA A 66 -11.75 26.68 15.98
N PHE A 67 -11.28 25.45 15.75
CA PHE A 67 -11.16 24.42 16.78
C PHE A 67 -10.12 24.76 17.88
N PRO A 68 -10.33 24.28 19.12
CA PRO A 68 -9.38 24.50 20.22
C PRO A 68 -7.98 23.98 19.89
N GLY A 69 -6.96 24.83 20.03
CA GLY A 69 -5.57 24.45 19.80
C GLY A 69 -5.06 24.61 18.37
N LYS A 70 -5.88 25.08 17.42
CA LYS A 70 -5.43 25.41 16.04
C LYS A 70 -4.15 26.24 16.01
N ARG A 71 -4.04 27.26 16.87
CA ARG A 71 -2.85 28.13 16.94
C ARG A 71 -1.60 27.41 17.43
N ALA A 72 -1.74 26.52 18.40
CA ALA A 72 -0.64 25.68 18.86
C ALA A 72 -0.19 24.73 17.74
N LEU A 73 -1.16 24.15 17.01
CA LEU A 73 -0.89 23.29 15.86
C LEU A 73 -0.17 24.02 14.72
N ILE A 74 -0.65 25.21 14.33
CA ILE A 74 0.02 26.06 13.32
C ILE A 74 1.44 26.38 13.76
N SER A 75 1.63 26.77 15.03
CA SER A 75 2.96 27.10 15.57
C SER A 75 3.91 25.91 15.51
N PHE A 76 3.44 24.71 15.91
CA PHE A 76 4.20 23.48 15.82
C PHE A 76 4.58 23.14 14.38
N LEU A 77 3.60 23.12 13.46
CA LEU A 77 3.82 22.75 12.05
C LEU A 77 4.68 23.78 11.31
N SER A 78 4.59 25.07 11.67
CA SER A 78 5.43 26.13 11.09
C SER A 78 6.88 26.03 11.56
N TRP A 79 7.08 25.64 12.83
CA TRP A 79 8.43 25.39 13.35
C TRP A 79 9.02 24.09 12.81
N PHE A 80 8.20 23.05 12.62
CA PHE A 80 8.62 21.84 11.91
C PHE A 80 9.05 22.16 10.48
N ASP A 81 8.26 22.95 9.74
CA ASP A 81 8.63 23.45 8.40
C ASP A 81 9.96 24.21 8.43
N TYR A 82 10.15 25.08 9.42
CA TYR A 82 11.39 25.83 9.59
C TYR A 82 12.59 24.89 9.74
N CYS A 83 12.47 23.87 10.59
CA CYS A 83 13.52 22.86 10.77
C CYS A 83 13.79 22.10 9.47
N ASP A 84 12.75 21.69 8.76
CA ASP A 84 12.88 20.98 7.47
C ASP A 84 13.57 21.84 6.41
N GLN A 85 13.16 23.11 6.23
CA GLN A 85 13.81 24.02 5.29
C GLN A 85 15.26 24.32 5.69
N LEU A 86 15.53 24.48 6.99
CA LEU A 86 16.89 24.69 7.48
C LEU A 86 17.80 23.49 7.18
N ILE A 87 17.30 22.27 7.37
CA ILE A 87 18.02 21.02 7.06
C ILE A 87 18.23 20.90 5.55
N LYS A 88 17.21 21.24 4.74
CA LYS A 88 17.26 21.19 3.28
C LYS A 88 18.36 22.07 2.68
N GLU A 89 18.48 23.29 3.19
CA GLU A 89 19.44 24.28 2.68
C GLU A 89 20.83 24.17 3.34
N ALA A 90 21.00 23.27 4.31
CA ALA A 90 22.25 23.13 5.04
C ALA A 90 23.31 22.34 4.25
N HIS A 91 24.59 22.63 4.53
CA HIS A 91 25.68 21.75 4.11
C HIS A 91 25.42 20.30 4.57
N ARG A 92 25.63 19.31 3.69
CA ARG A 92 25.27 17.88 3.89
C ARG A 92 25.54 17.35 5.30
N MET A 93 26.76 17.54 5.81
CA MET A 93 27.13 17.13 7.17
C MET A 93 26.27 17.79 8.27
N ALA A 94 25.99 19.09 8.15
CA ALA A 94 25.14 19.79 9.11
C ALA A 94 23.67 19.37 8.99
N ALA A 95 23.18 19.15 7.77
CA ALA A 95 21.86 18.59 7.52
C ALA A 95 21.68 17.24 8.23
N THR A 96 22.64 16.32 8.07
CA THR A 96 22.63 15.01 8.74
C THR A 96 22.64 15.16 10.27
N THR A 97 23.54 15.96 10.85
CA THR A 97 23.56 16.15 12.32
C THR A 97 22.25 16.74 12.85
N MET A 98 21.69 17.73 12.16
CA MET A 98 20.42 18.35 12.57
C MET A 98 19.25 17.36 12.45
N ALA A 99 19.18 16.58 11.37
CA ALA A 99 18.16 15.55 11.19
C ALA A 99 18.24 14.44 12.26
N GLN A 100 19.45 13.96 12.56
CA GLN A 100 19.69 13.00 13.64
C GLN A 100 19.24 13.54 14.99
N SER A 101 19.54 14.81 15.27
CA SER A 101 19.08 15.47 16.49
C SER A 101 17.55 15.52 16.56
N VAL A 102 16.84 15.75 15.45
CA VAL A 102 15.37 15.71 15.40
C VAL A 102 14.85 14.30 15.68
N ARG A 103 15.47 13.26 15.11
CA ARG A 103 15.10 11.87 15.40
C ARG A 103 15.26 11.54 16.87
N GLU A 104 16.44 11.76 17.44
CA GLU A 104 16.73 11.37 18.81
C GLU A 104 15.89 12.16 19.83
N ARG A 105 15.86 13.49 19.71
CA ARG A 105 15.29 14.37 20.74
C ARG A 105 13.80 14.61 20.59
N PHE A 106 13.24 14.45 19.38
CA PHE A 106 11.82 14.66 19.14
C PHE A 106 11.11 13.36 18.73
N LEU A 107 11.51 12.70 17.64
CA LEU A 107 10.77 11.51 17.16
C LEU A 107 10.80 10.37 18.17
N VAL A 108 11.99 9.98 18.64
CA VAL A 108 12.17 8.89 19.61
C VAL A 108 11.78 9.34 21.01
N ALA A 109 12.35 10.44 21.52
CA ALA A 109 12.13 10.81 22.93
C ALA A 109 10.72 11.37 23.24
N VAL A 110 9.96 11.84 22.24
CA VAL A 110 8.68 12.53 22.46
C VAL A 110 7.53 11.88 21.70
N LEU A 111 7.68 11.63 20.40
CA LEU A 111 6.59 11.13 19.56
C LEU A 111 6.37 9.62 19.72
N GLU A 112 7.42 8.81 19.83
CA GLU A 112 7.32 7.36 19.97
C GLU A 112 6.46 6.92 21.17
N PRO A 113 6.61 7.46 22.40
CA PRO A 113 5.72 7.11 23.50
C PRO A 113 4.25 7.42 23.23
N GLN A 114 3.95 8.46 22.44
CA GLN A 114 2.59 8.82 22.04
C GLN A 114 2.02 7.86 20.98
N LEU A 115 2.86 7.36 20.08
CA LEU A 115 2.46 6.33 19.10
C LEU A 115 2.30 4.94 19.77
N MET A 116 3.03 4.70 20.86
CA MET A 116 3.03 3.45 21.61
C MET A 116 2.02 3.43 22.78
N GLN A 117 1.13 4.41 22.88
CA GLN A 117 0.09 4.42 23.90
C GLN A 117 -1.07 3.47 23.56
N THR A 118 -1.98 3.28 24.51
CA THR A 118 -3.15 2.38 24.36
C THR A 118 -4.48 3.11 24.24
N SER A 119 -4.51 4.42 24.47
CA SER A 119 -5.71 5.25 24.31
C SER A 119 -6.03 5.42 22.83
N GLU A 120 -7.23 5.04 22.38
CA GLU A 120 -7.63 5.18 20.97
C GLU A 120 -7.54 6.63 20.48
N ILE A 121 -8.08 7.57 21.26
CA ILE A 121 -8.01 9.01 20.96
C ILE A 121 -6.56 9.47 20.86
N GLY A 122 -5.71 9.00 21.77
CA GLY A 122 -4.29 9.34 21.76
C GLY A 122 -3.54 8.76 20.56
N ILE A 123 -3.78 7.48 20.24
CA ILE A 123 -3.22 6.82 19.05
C ILE A 123 -3.64 7.59 17.79
N LEU A 124 -4.92 7.94 17.69
CA LEU A 124 -5.47 8.63 16.53
C LEU A 124 -4.82 10.01 16.36
N THR A 125 -4.82 10.86 17.40
CA THR A 125 -4.15 12.18 17.35
C THR A 125 -2.65 12.04 17.04
N ALA A 126 -1.92 11.11 17.68
CA ALA A 126 -0.50 10.92 17.43
C ALA A 126 -0.20 10.44 16.00
N THR A 127 -1.01 9.53 15.48
CA THR A 127 -0.89 9.00 14.11
C THR A 127 -1.23 10.06 13.07
N SER A 128 -2.26 10.89 13.30
CA SER A 128 -2.60 12.02 12.43
C SER A 128 -1.51 13.10 12.41
N LEU A 129 -0.91 13.41 13.56
CA LEU A 129 0.23 14.33 13.63
C LEU A 129 1.46 13.75 12.90
N LEU A 130 1.74 12.45 13.06
CA LEU A 130 2.80 11.78 12.33
C LEU A 130 2.53 11.76 10.81
N HIS A 131 1.31 11.46 10.38
CA HIS A 131 0.89 11.54 8.99
C HIS A 131 1.10 12.94 8.43
N ARG A 132 0.77 13.98 9.22
CA ARG A 132 1.01 15.36 8.83
C ARG A 132 2.50 15.68 8.69
N ILE A 133 3.33 15.24 9.63
CA ILE A 133 4.81 15.36 9.59
C ILE A 133 5.37 14.70 8.33
N VAL A 134 4.97 13.46 8.05
CA VAL A 134 5.37 12.71 6.85
C VAL A 134 4.91 13.46 5.61
N ARG A 135 3.66 13.91 5.52
CA ARG A 135 3.19 14.68 4.35
C ARG A 135 4.04 15.93 4.12
N GLN A 136 4.40 16.65 5.17
CA GLN A 136 5.08 17.95 5.09
C GLN A 136 6.60 17.88 4.87
N VAL A 137 7.30 16.84 5.31
CA VAL A 137 8.78 16.77 5.18
C VAL A 137 9.21 16.78 3.71
N THR A 138 10.19 17.64 3.39
CA THR A 138 10.75 17.81 2.04
C THR A 138 12.27 17.66 1.98
N SER A 139 13.00 17.79 3.10
CA SER A 139 14.45 17.59 3.11
C SER A 139 14.81 16.11 3.09
N GLU A 140 15.81 15.75 2.26
CA GLU A 140 16.24 14.35 2.10
C GLU A 140 16.77 13.77 3.42
N ALA A 141 17.60 14.54 4.15
CA ALA A 141 18.19 14.09 5.42
C ALA A 141 17.14 13.86 6.53
N LEU A 142 16.16 14.74 6.67
CA LEU A 142 15.10 14.54 7.69
C LEU A 142 14.14 13.43 7.28
N LEU A 143 13.83 13.30 5.98
CA LEU A 143 13.03 12.19 5.47
C LEU A 143 13.70 10.84 5.77
N GLU A 144 15.00 10.72 5.55
CA GLU A 144 15.76 9.50 5.88
C GLU A 144 15.64 9.14 7.36
N GLU A 145 15.83 10.10 8.26
CA GLU A 145 15.72 9.87 9.70
C GLU A 145 14.29 9.54 10.15
N ILE A 146 13.26 10.12 9.52
CA ILE A 146 11.86 9.75 9.75
C ILE A 146 11.60 8.30 9.27
N VAL A 147 12.15 7.92 8.12
CA VAL A 147 12.00 6.57 7.58
C VAL A 147 12.68 5.54 8.48
N TYR A 148 13.90 5.81 8.97
CA TYR A 148 14.59 4.93 9.93
C TYR A 148 13.89 4.87 11.29
N PHE A 149 13.28 5.98 11.73
CA PHE A 149 12.43 5.97 12.91
C PHE A 149 11.23 5.03 12.74
N LEU A 150 10.51 5.11 11.62
CA LEU A 150 9.28 4.35 11.40
C LEU A 150 9.52 2.87 11.05
N LEU A 151 10.54 2.58 10.24
CA LEU A 151 10.74 1.28 9.60
C LEU A 151 12.00 0.54 10.07
N GLY A 152 12.90 1.22 10.78
CA GLY A 152 14.23 0.70 11.12
C GLY A 152 15.22 0.75 9.95
N GLU A 153 16.49 0.48 10.24
CA GLU A 153 17.61 0.54 9.27
C GLU A 153 17.91 -0.83 8.61
N GLN A 154 17.24 -1.89 9.06
CA GLN A 154 17.57 -3.26 8.70
C GLN A 154 17.07 -3.60 7.30
N ARG A 155 17.95 -4.26 6.55
CA ARG A 155 17.66 -4.77 5.20
C ARG A 155 17.48 -6.28 5.13
N GLU A 156 17.79 -7.01 6.21
CA GLU A 156 17.57 -8.46 6.26
C GLU A 156 16.08 -8.83 6.12
N PRO A 157 15.76 -9.96 5.47
CA PRO A 157 14.38 -10.43 5.33
C PRO A 157 13.66 -10.53 6.67
N GLU A 158 12.39 -10.13 6.70
CA GLU A 158 11.56 -10.32 7.88
C GLU A 158 11.21 -11.80 8.05
N THR A 159 11.17 -12.28 9.28
CA THR A 159 10.67 -13.63 9.61
C THR A 159 9.63 -13.52 10.71
N LEU A 160 8.72 -14.49 10.81
CA LEU A 160 7.70 -14.53 11.87
C LEU A 160 8.29 -14.39 13.28
N SER A 161 9.50 -14.93 13.50
CA SER A 161 10.19 -14.88 14.79
C SER A 161 10.73 -13.50 15.17
N CYS A 162 10.95 -12.61 14.19
CA CYS A 162 11.62 -11.33 14.39
C CYS A 162 10.74 -10.10 14.09
N ILE A 163 9.44 -10.28 13.80
CA ILE A 163 8.50 -9.18 13.52
C ILE A 163 8.52 -8.13 14.65
N GLN A 164 8.60 -8.58 15.90
CA GLN A 164 8.59 -7.69 17.08
C GLN A 164 9.93 -7.03 17.39
N ARG A 165 10.98 -7.30 16.60
CA ARG A 165 12.31 -6.69 16.80
C ARG A 165 12.30 -5.17 16.65
N PHE A 166 11.33 -4.64 15.90
CA PHE A 166 11.07 -3.20 15.74
C PHE A 166 9.66 -2.88 16.25
N PRO A 167 9.50 -2.59 17.56
CA PRO A 167 8.19 -2.48 18.19
C PRO A 167 7.30 -1.41 17.55
N LEU A 168 7.87 -0.24 17.20
CA LEU A 168 7.11 0.84 16.57
C LEU A 168 6.57 0.42 15.20
N ARG A 169 7.44 -0.09 14.32
CA ARG A 169 7.05 -0.61 13.00
C ARG A 169 5.96 -1.66 13.12
N HIS A 170 6.18 -2.67 13.96
CA HIS A 170 5.21 -3.74 14.20
C HIS A 170 3.87 -3.17 14.64
N ARG A 171 3.87 -2.25 15.60
CA ARG A 171 2.63 -1.65 16.13
C ARG A 171 1.89 -0.82 15.10
N LEU A 172 2.59 0.01 14.32
CA LEU A 172 1.96 0.78 13.25
C LEU A 172 1.34 -0.14 12.18
N ILE A 173 2.01 -1.25 11.83
CA ILE A 173 1.44 -2.23 10.90
C ILE A 173 0.22 -2.92 11.51
N GLU A 174 0.24 -3.29 12.79
CA GLU A 174 -0.94 -3.84 13.48
C GLU A 174 -2.10 -2.84 13.54
N HIS A 175 -1.82 -1.54 13.67
CA HIS A 175 -2.86 -0.52 13.65
C HIS A 175 -3.60 -0.44 12.30
N CYS A 176 -3.00 -0.85 11.18
CA CYS A 176 -3.71 -1.04 9.90
C CYS A 176 -4.79 -2.14 9.94
N ASN A 177 -4.81 -2.94 11.00
CA ASN A 177 -5.85 -3.93 11.28
C ASN A 177 -6.49 -3.72 12.67
N HIS A 178 -6.52 -2.48 13.14
CA HIS A 178 -7.14 -2.14 14.41
C HIS A 178 -8.67 -2.35 14.36
N ILE A 179 -9.28 -2.58 15.53
CA ILE A 179 -10.73 -2.74 15.67
C ILE A 179 -11.50 -1.42 15.43
N SER A 180 -10.89 -0.29 15.79
CA SER A 180 -11.36 1.04 15.41
C SER A 180 -10.98 1.34 13.96
N ASP A 181 -11.99 1.52 13.12
CA ASP A 181 -11.85 1.82 11.70
C ASP A 181 -11.11 3.15 11.48
N GLU A 182 -11.29 4.15 12.34
CA GLU A 182 -10.60 5.44 12.24
C GLU A 182 -9.09 5.29 12.40
N ILE A 183 -8.64 4.49 13.37
CA ILE A 183 -7.21 4.18 13.57
C ILE A 183 -6.68 3.41 12.36
N SER A 184 -7.43 2.42 11.88
CA SER A 184 -7.08 1.63 10.71
C SER A 184 -6.91 2.51 9.47
N ILE A 185 -7.88 3.38 9.17
CA ILE A 185 -7.90 4.30 8.03
C ILE A 185 -6.75 5.29 8.14
N MET A 186 -6.58 5.95 9.30
CA MET A 186 -5.54 6.95 9.49
C MET A 186 -4.14 6.34 9.35
N THR A 187 -3.93 5.12 9.86
CA THR A 187 -2.64 4.44 9.75
C THR A 187 -2.38 3.93 8.33
N LEU A 188 -3.40 3.44 7.62
CA LEU A 188 -3.28 3.12 6.20
C LEU A 188 -2.92 4.36 5.37
N ARG A 189 -3.58 5.52 5.61
CA ARG A 189 -3.24 6.80 4.98
C ARG A 189 -1.81 7.25 5.26
N LEU A 190 -1.31 7.01 6.47
CA LEU A 190 0.10 7.26 6.82
C LEU A 190 1.04 6.47 5.90
N PHE A 191 0.86 5.15 5.79
CA PHE A 191 1.68 4.32 4.90
C PHE A 191 1.49 4.69 3.43
N GLU A 192 0.26 4.99 3.03
CA GLU A 192 -0.11 5.44 1.71
C GLU A 192 0.66 6.70 1.28
N HIS A 193 0.84 7.66 2.19
CA HIS A 193 1.64 8.87 1.96
C HIS A 193 3.15 8.60 2.07
N LEU A 194 3.56 7.68 2.95
CA LEU A 194 4.95 7.27 3.08
C LEU A 194 5.45 6.67 1.76
N LEU A 195 4.66 5.83 1.10
CA LEU A 195 4.99 5.25 -0.22
C LEU A 195 5.20 6.31 -1.32
N GLN A 196 4.65 7.51 -1.17
CA GLN A 196 4.86 8.59 -2.15
C GLN A 196 6.17 9.37 -1.92
N LYS A 197 6.92 9.06 -0.85
CA LYS A 197 8.16 9.75 -0.55
C LYS A 197 9.34 9.17 -1.35
N PRO A 198 10.26 10.02 -1.83
CA PRO A 198 11.40 9.58 -2.66
C PRO A 198 12.51 8.94 -1.81
N ASN A 199 12.20 7.86 -1.11
CA ASN A 199 13.16 7.07 -0.34
C ASN A 199 12.92 5.56 -0.59
N GLU A 200 13.86 4.95 -1.31
CA GLU A 200 13.83 3.53 -1.71
C GLU A 200 13.66 2.58 -0.51
N HIS A 201 14.25 2.93 0.64
CA HIS A 201 14.22 2.11 1.84
C HIS A 201 12.79 1.85 2.35
N ILE A 202 11.85 2.75 2.04
CA ILE A 202 10.44 2.58 2.38
C ILE A 202 9.88 1.31 1.73
N LEU A 203 10.00 1.24 0.41
CA LEU A 203 9.51 0.10 -0.36
C LEU A 203 10.31 -1.16 -0.02
N TYR A 204 11.62 -1.00 0.17
CA TYR A 204 12.51 -2.09 0.52
C TYR A 204 12.11 -2.77 1.83
N ASN A 205 11.94 -1.98 2.89
CA ASN A 205 11.67 -2.47 4.24
C ASN A 205 10.22 -2.96 4.41
N LEU A 206 9.27 -2.33 3.72
CA LEU A 206 7.87 -2.76 3.78
C LEU A 206 7.63 -4.07 3.02
N ILE A 207 8.32 -4.28 1.89
CA ILE A 207 7.98 -5.36 0.95
C ILE A 207 9.19 -6.07 0.35
N LEU A 208 10.12 -5.36 -0.30
CA LEU A 208 11.07 -6.02 -1.22
C LEU A 208 11.99 -7.02 -0.53
N ARG A 209 12.46 -6.71 0.68
CA ARG A 209 13.36 -7.60 1.45
C ARG A 209 12.80 -9.00 1.69
N ASN A 210 11.49 -9.19 1.54
CA ASN A 210 10.80 -10.48 1.67
C ASN A 210 10.49 -11.14 0.32
N LEU A 211 10.60 -10.43 -0.80
CA LEU A 211 10.26 -10.92 -2.15
C LEU A 211 11.48 -11.22 -3.04
N GLU A 212 12.66 -10.67 -2.73
CA GLU A 212 13.87 -10.79 -3.57
C GLU A 212 14.30 -12.24 -3.89
N GLU A 213 14.13 -13.15 -2.94
CA GLU A 213 14.52 -14.55 -3.09
C GLU A 213 13.42 -15.42 -3.71
N ARG A 214 12.23 -14.87 -3.99
CA ARG A 214 11.14 -15.56 -4.69
C ARG A 214 10.71 -16.91 -4.05
N ASN A 215 10.91 -17.07 -2.74
CA ASN A 215 10.52 -18.28 -1.99
C ASN A 215 9.00 -18.58 -2.04
N TYR A 216 8.19 -17.63 -2.52
CA TYR A 216 6.77 -17.85 -2.80
C TYR A 216 6.50 -18.74 -4.01
N THR A 217 7.51 -19.09 -4.82
CA THR A 217 7.36 -19.90 -6.02
C THR A 217 7.63 -21.38 -5.75
N GLU A 218 6.81 -22.28 -6.30
CA GLU A 218 7.10 -23.71 -6.32
C GLU A 218 8.07 -24.00 -7.48
N TYR A 219 9.33 -24.31 -7.15
CA TYR A 219 10.30 -24.78 -8.13
C TYR A 219 10.23 -26.32 -8.25
N LYS A 220 9.64 -26.80 -9.34
CA LYS A 220 9.82 -28.19 -9.78
C LYS A 220 10.99 -28.22 -10.76
N PRO A 221 12.17 -28.76 -10.39
CA PRO A 221 13.25 -28.94 -11.36
C PRO A 221 12.73 -29.86 -12.47
N PRO A 222 13.01 -29.56 -13.75
CA PRO A 222 12.48 -30.36 -14.85
C PRO A 222 12.97 -31.81 -14.73
N CYS A 223 12.04 -32.74 -14.52
CA CYS A 223 12.35 -34.17 -14.53
C CYS A 223 12.55 -34.61 -16.00
N PRO A 224 13.47 -35.56 -16.28
CA PRO A 224 13.68 -36.05 -17.65
C PRO A 224 12.42 -36.61 -18.32
N GLU A 225 11.46 -37.10 -17.53
CA GLU A 225 10.18 -37.65 -18.00
C GLU A 225 9.21 -36.58 -18.54
N ASP A 226 9.38 -35.30 -18.16
CA ASP A 226 8.56 -34.20 -18.71
C ASP A 226 8.89 -33.91 -20.18
N LYS A 227 10.07 -34.31 -20.67
CA LYS A 227 10.40 -34.18 -22.10
C LYS A 227 9.61 -35.15 -22.98
N ASP A 228 9.32 -36.35 -22.47
CA ASP A 228 8.58 -37.38 -23.21
C ASP A 228 7.06 -37.13 -23.16
N ILE A 229 6.57 -36.40 -22.14
CA ILE A 229 5.16 -36.02 -21.99
C ILE A 229 4.79 -34.86 -22.94
N VAL A 230 5.71 -33.90 -23.12
CA VAL A 230 5.54 -32.75 -24.05
C VAL A 230 5.50 -33.20 -25.52
N GLU A 231 6.12 -34.32 -25.88
CA GLU A 231 6.10 -34.87 -27.24
C GLU A 231 4.74 -35.53 -27.60
N ASN A 232 3.97 -35.96 -26.60
CA ASN A 232 2.64 -36.59 -26.76
C ASN A 232 1.45 -35.65 -26.48
N GLY A 233 1.69 -34.34 -26.27
CA GLY A 233 0.63 -33.34 -26.18
C GLY A 233 -0.24 -33.41 -24.92
N GLN A 234 0.20 -34.10 -23.87
CA GLN A 234 -0.41 -33.99 -22.54
C GLN A 234 0.42 -33.01 -21.70
N ILE A 235 -0.24 -32.08 -21.00
CA ILE A 235 0.43 -31.11 -20.14
C ILE A 235 0.75 -31.79 -18.79
N PRO A 236 2.02 -31.85 -18.35
CA PRO A 236 2.33 -32.29 -17.00
C PRO A 236 1.99 -31.15 -16.03
N GLY A 237 1.15 -31.44 -15.03
CA GLY A 237 0.84 -30.48 -13.95
C GLY A 237 -0.50 -29.74 -14.06
N ALA A 238 -1.51 -30.31 -14.71
CA ALA A 238 -2.88 -30.00 -14.29
C ALA A 238 -3.01 -30.47 -12.83
N VAL A 239 -2.86 -29.54 -11.89
CA VAL A 239 -3.17 -29.79 -10.49
C VAL A 239 -4.65 -30.14 -10.46
N ASP A 240 -4.95 -31.42 -10.25
CA ASP A 240 -6.29 -31.86 -9.96
C ASP A 240 -6.66 -31.24 -8.61
N LEU A 241 -7.43 -30.15 -8.64
CA LEU A 241 -7.90 -29.42 -7.46
C LEU A 241 -8.83 -30.28 -6.57
N GLU A 242 -9.02 -31.56 -6.90
CA GLU A 242 -9.84 -32.53 -6.17
C GLU A 242 -9.16 -33.03 -4.86
N GLU A 243 -7.87 -32.81 -4.64
CA GLU A 243 -7.13 -33.33 -3.47
C GLU A 243 -6.78 -32.29 -2.38
N ASP A 244 -7.52 -31.18 -2.28
CA ASP A 244 -7.40 -30.28 -1.13
C ASP A 244 -8.32 -30.78 0.02
N PRO A 245 -7.80 -31.13 1.23
CA PRO A 245 -8.58 -31.73 2.32
C PRO A 245 -9.72 -30.86 2.88
N ILE A 246 -9.86 -29.63 2.38
CA ILE A 246 -10.89 -28.66 2.77
C ILE A 246 -12.15 -28.78 1.89
N PHE A 247 -12.08 -29.43 0.72
CA PHE A 247 -13.18 -29.50 -0.24
C PHE A 247 -13.98 -30.82 -0.24
N THR A 248 -13.65 -31.78 0.62
CA THR A 248 -14.33 -33.10 0.68
C THR A 248 -15.78 -33.05 1.18
N ASP A 249 -16.28 -31.91 1.65
CA ASP A 249 -17.64 -31.78 2.20
C ASP A 249 -18.63 -31.00 1.31
N ILE A 250 -18.26 -30.64 0.07
CA ILE A 250 -19.21 -30.01 -0.87
C ILE A 250 -19.93 -31.09 -1.67
N SER A 251 -21.23 -31.25 -1.39
CA SER A 251 -22.17 -32.14 -2.09
C SER A 251 -22.01 -32.07 -3.63
N PRO A 252 -22.09 -33.20 -4.37
CA PRO A 252 -21.78 -33.30 -5.79
C PRO A 252 -22.72 -32.54 -6.76
N ASP A 253 -23.63 -31.69 -6.28
CA ASP A 253 -24.63 -31.01 -7.12
C ASP A 253 -24.20 -29.62 -7.66
N ASN A 254 -22.98 -29.14 -7.39
CA ASN A 254 -22.51 -27.81 -7.85
C ASN A 254 -21.58 -27.90 -9.08
N ALA A 255 -22.10 -28.41 -10.20
CA ALA A 255 -21.35 -28.54 -11.46
C ALA A 255 -20.88 -27.18 -12.07
N LEU A 256 -21.54 -26.07 -11.72
CA LEU A 256 -21.27 -24.72 -12.25
C LEU A 256 -19.92 -24.14 -11.78
N THR A 257 -19.38 -24.62 -10.67
CA THR A 257 -18.09 -24.14 -10.11
C THR A 257 -16.88 -24.81 -10.80
N LYS A 258 -17.06 -26.01 -11.39
CA LYS A 258 -15.97 -26.77 -12.04
C LYS A 258 -15.60 -26.24 -13.43
N GLU A 259 -16.55 -25.69 -14.20
CA GLU A 259 -16.29 -25.22 -15.57
C GLU A 259 -15.58 -23.86 -15.63
N TRP A 260 -15.81 -22.95 -14.68
CA TRP A 260 -15.19 -21.62 -14.68
C TRP A 260 -13.70 -21.62 -14.32
N LEU A 261 -13.26 -22.55 -13.47
CA LEU A 261 -11.86 -22.67 -13.05
C LEU A 261 -11.00 -23.47 -14.05
N SER A 262 -11.62 -24.26 -14.96
CA SER A 262 -10.93 -25.20 -15.85
C SER A 262 -10.94 -24.80 -17.33
N ALA A 263 -11.62 -23.71 -17.72
CA ALA A 263 -11.70 -23.29 -19.11
C ALA A 263 -10.41 -22.61 -19.63
N SER A 264 -9.38 -23.41 -19.88
CA SER A 264 -8.36 -23.07 -20.87
C SER A 264 -8.91 -23.35 -22.28
N PRO A 265 -8.75 -22.46 -23.27
CA PRO A 265 -9.16 -22.77 -24.65
C PRO A 265 -8.31 -23.92 -25.21
N PRO A 266 -8.88 -24.80 -26.06
CA PRO A 266 -8.12 -25.89 -26.67
C PRO A 266 -7.03 -25.33 -27.60
N ILE A 267 -5.79 -25.82 -27.42
CA ILE A 267 -4.63 -25.44 -28.22
C ILE A 267 -4.80 -26.00 -29.63
N THR A 268 -4.93 -25.12 -30.63
CA THR A 268 -4.75 -25.49 -32.05
C THR A 268 -3.26 -25.48 -32.42
N PRO A 269 -2.79 -26.36 -33.32
CA PRO A 269 -1.37 -26.72 -33.41
C PRO A 269 -0.43 -25.69 -34.08
N ASP A 270 -0.81 -24.41 -34.21
CA ASP A 270 -0.16 -23.49 -35.17
C ASP A 270 0.39 -22.17 -34.59
N HIS A 271 0.65 -22.09 -33.28
CA HIS A 271 1.24 -20.88 -32.67
C HIS A 271 2.63 -21.11 -32.05
N GLN A 272 3.61 -21.42 -32.90
CA GLN A 272 5.02 -21.21 -32.58
C GLN A 272 5.41 -19.74 -32.81
N ARG A 273 5.06 -18.87 -31.86
CA ARG A 273 5.67 -17.56 -31.54
C ARG A 273 4.79 -16.87 -30.51
N THR A 274 5.20 -16.90 -29.24
CA THR A 274 4.56 -16.14 -28.15
C THR A 274 4.72 -14.65 -28.41
N ASP A 275 3.71 -14.04 -29.04
CA ASP A 275 3.62 -12.59 -29.19
C ASP A 275 3.27 -12.00 -27.82
N GLY A 276 4.16 -11.20 -27.24
CA GLY A 276 3.96 -10.62 -25.89
C GLY A 276 2.66 -9.80 -25.74
N LYS A 277 2.09 -9.34 -26.86
CA LYS A 277 0.74 -8.74 -26.87
C LYS A 277 -0.34 -9.70 -26.37
N THR A 278 -0.21 -11.00 -26.59
CA THR A 278 -1.19 -11.98 -26.09
C THR A 278 -1.09 -12.19 -24.58
N GLU A 279 0.11 -12.06 -23.99
CA GLU A 279 0.33 -12.27 -22.56
C GLU A 279 -0.27 -11.14 -21.72
N VAL A 280 -0.08 -9.88 -22.11
CA VAL A 280 -0.72 -8.75 -21.39
C VAL A 280 -2.24 -8.82 -21.43
N HIS A 281 -2.81 -9.23 -22.56
CA HIS A 281 -4.26 -9.40 -22.69
C HIS A 281 -4.78 -10.51 -21.76
N LYS A 282 -4.05 -11.60 -21.61
CA LYS A 282 -4.38 -12.68 -20.66
C LYS A 282 -4.38 -12.19 -19.20
N ILE A 283 -3.34 -11.46 -18.81
CA ILE A 283 -3.23 -10.88 -17.45
C ILE A 283 -4.39 -9.90 -17.19
N VAL A 284 -4.62 -8.96 -18.10
CA VAL A 284 -5.69 -7.96 -17.99
C VAL A 284 -7.05 -8.64 -17.89
N ASN A 285 -7.33 -9.61 -18.76
CA ASN A 285 -8.59 -10.35 -18.74
C ASN A 285 -8.75 -11.17 -17.45
N SER A 286 -7.67 -11.70 -16.88
CA SER A 286 -7.72 -12.43 -15.61
C SER A 286 -8.26 -11.59 -14.46
N PHE A 287 -7.99 -10.28 -14.44
CA PHE A 287 -8.58 -9.35 -13.47
C PHE A 287 -9.99 -8.89 -13.87
N LEU A 288 -10.20 -8.50 -15.13
CA LEU A 288 -11.51 -7.97 -15.60
C LEU A 288 -12.63 -9.02 -15.56
N CYS A 289 -12.29 -10.28 -15.76
CA CYS A 289 -13.24 -11.39 -15.72
C CYS A 289 -13.35 -12.05 -14.33
N LEU A 290 -12.60 -11.56 -13.34
CA LEU A 290 -12.51 -12.21 -12.04
C LEU A 290 -13.82 -12.13 -11.24
N VAL A 291 -14.47 -10.96 -11.24
CA VAL A 291 -15.78 -10.78 -10.60
C VAL A 291 -16.87 -11.41 -11.49
N PRO A 292 -17.84 -12.16 -10.93
CA PRO A 292 -18.91 -12.77 -11.72
C PRO A 292 -19.88 -11.74 -12.31
N ASP A 293 -20.55 -12.07 -13.40
CA ASP A 293 -21.39 -11.11 -14.15
C ASP A 293 -22.57 -10.59 -13.32
N GLU A 294 -23.13 -11.39 -12.42
CA GLU A 294 -24.21 -10.99 -11.50
C GLU A 294 -23.76 -9.92 -10.49
N ALA A 295 -22.45 -9.87 -10.23
CA ALA A 295 -21.79 -8.92 -9.34
C ALA A 295 -21.15 -7.74 -10.07
N LYS A 296 -21.20 -7.71 -11.40
CA LYS A 296 -20.82 -6.54 -12.20
C LYS A 296 -22.01 -5.60 -12.31
N SER A 297 -21.87 -4.38 -11.79
CA SER A 297 -22.90 -3.35 -11.96
C SER A 297 -22.38 -2.05 -12.57
N SER A 298 -21.09 -1.94 -12.88
CA SER A 298 -20.52 -0.66 -13.30
C SER A 298 -20.98 -0.25 -14.70
N TYR A 299 -21.16 -1.22 -15.60
CA TYR A 299 -21.66 -1.02 -16.98
C TYR A 299 -23.07 -0.43 -17.06
N GLN A 300 -23.84 -0.50 -15.98
CA GLN A 300 -25.24 -0.06 -15.95
C GLN A 300 -25.39 1.39 -15.47
N VAL A 301 -24.26 2.07 -15.20
CA VAL A 301 -24.20 3.48 -14.80
C VAL A 301 -23.35 4.23 -15.81
N GLU A 302 -23.85 5.35 -16.34
CA GLU A 302 -23.10 6.18 -17.29
C GLU A 302 -21.88 6.84 -16.60
N GLY A 303 -20.74 6.91 -17.31
CA GLY A 303 -19.54 7.59 -16.82
C GLY A 303 -18.49 6.72 -16.12
N THR A 304 -18.74 5.41 -15.94
CA THR A 304 -17.83 4.43 -15.30
C THR A 304 -16.90 3.71 -16.30
N GLY A 305 -16.59 4.37 -17.42
CA GLY A 305 -15.79 3.78 -18.50
C GLY A 305 -14.39 3.37 -18.05
N TYR A 306 -13.92 2.22 -18.56
CA TYR A 306 -12.59 1.69 -18.28
C TYR A 306 -11.44 2.62 -18.70
N ASP A 307 -11.69 3.52 -19.67
CA ASP A 307 -10.70 4.50 -20.14
C ASP A 307 -10.20 5.46 -19.04
N THR A 308 -11.03 5.76 -18.04
CA THR A 308 -10.61 6.61 -16.90
C THR A 308 -9.54 5.89 -16.07
N TYR A 309 -9.73 4.60 -15.78
CA TYR A 309 -8.73 3.77 -15.10
C TYR A 309 -7.40 3.72 -15.85
N LEU A 310 -7.43 3.58 -17.17
CA LEU A 310 -6.21 3.58 -17.99
C LEU A 310 -5.47 4.93 -17.93
N ARG A 311 -6.20 6.05 -18.03
CA ARG A 311 -5.59 7.39 -17.93
C ARG A 311 -4.98 7.64 -16.56
N ASP A 312 -5.69 7.28 -15.50
CA ASP A 312 -5.22 7.46 -14.13
C ASP A 312 -4.03 6.55 -13.83
N ALA A 313 -4.08 5.27 -14.22
CA ALA A 313 -2.94 4.35 -14.10
C ALA A 313 -1.72 4.88 -14.86
N HIS A 314 -1.90 5.42 -16.08
CA HIS A 314 -0.79 5.98 -16.86
C HIS A 314 -0.21 7.26 -16.23
N ARG A 315 -1.04 8.11 -15.61
CA ARG A 315 -0.55 9.29 -14.89
C ARG A 315 0.24 8.87 -13.65
N GLN A 316 -0.37 8.05 -12.79
CA GLN A 316 0.23 7.62 -11.53
C GLN A 316 1.50 6.80 -11.76
N PHE A 317 1.50 5.87 -12.72
CA PHE A 317 2.68 5.07 -13.01
C PHE A 317 3.87 5.93 -13.43
N ARG A 318 3.63 6.97 -14.25
CA ARG A 318 4.66 7.94 -14.63
C ARG A 318 5.22 8.69 -13.43
N ASP A 319 4.36 9.11 -12.51
CA ASP A 319 4.76 9.80 -11.28
C ASP A 319 5.65 8.89 -10.41
N TYR A 320 5.29 7.61 -10.26
CA TYR A 320 6.12 6.63 -9.54
C TYR A 320 7.43 6.32 -10.26
N CYS A 321 7.46 6.23 -11.60
CA CYS A 321 8.72 6.14 -12.35
C CYS A 321 9.64 7.33 -12.06
N ALA A 322 9.09 8.56 -11.97
CA ALA A 322 9.88 9.75 -11.68
C ALA A 322 10.46 9.72 -10.25
N ILE A 323 9.69 9.26 -9.26
CA ILE A 323 10.14 9.07 -7.87
C ILE A 323 11.31 8.07 -7.82
N CYS A 324 11.24 7.01 -8.61
CA CYS A 324 12.17 5.89 -8.56
C CYS A 324 13.35 6.02 -9.53
N LEU A 325 13.44 7.12 -10.29
CA LEU A 325 14.42 7.30 -11.37
C LEU A 325 15.88 7.11 -10.92
N ARG A 326 16.17 7.41 -9.65
CA ARG A 326 17.51 7.29 -9.05
C ARG A 326 17.70 6.00 -8.25
N TRP A 327 16.71 5.12 -8.22
CA TRP A 327 16.81 3.86 -7.51
C TRP A 327 17.43 2.85 -8.49
N ASP A 328 18.55 2.24 -8.11
CA ASP A 328 19.31 1.30 -8.94
C ASP A 328 18.59 -0.06 -9.05
N TRP A 329 17.39 -0.04 -9.62
CA TRP A 329 16.52 -1.21 -9.68
C TRP A 329 17.00 -2.28 -10.66
N PRO A 330 16.74 -3.56 -10.36
CA PRO A 330 17.01 -4.62 -11.30
C PRO A 330 16.04 -4.52 -12.49
N GLY A 331 16.56 -4.66 -13.71
CA GLY A 331 15.74 -4.64 -14.93
C GLY A 331 14.90 -5.91 -15.13
N THR A 332 15.22 -7.01 -14.44
CA THR A 332 14.49 -8.29 -14.49
C THR A 332 14.44 -8.94 -13.11
N ALA A 333 13.46 -9.81 -12.87
CA ALA A 333 13.37 -10.57 -11.62
C ALA A 333 14.61 -11.47 -11.45
N LYS A 334 14.99 -11.75 -10.20
CA LYS A 334 16.10 -12.66 -9.91
C LYS A 334 15.78 -14.05 -10.52
N PRO A 335 16.65 -14.63 -11.35
CA PRO A 335 16.44 -15.97 -11.90
C PRO A 335 16.29 -16.99 -10.76
N ILE A 336 15.32 -17.91 -10.88
CA ILE A 336 14.98 -18.87 -9.81
C ILE A 336 16.20 -19.71 -9.42
N GLU A 337 17.07 -20.04 -10.39
CA GLU A 337 18.28 -20.83 -10.18
C GLU A 337 19.33 -20.13 -9.29
N LYS A 338 19.21 -18.82 -9.11
CA LYS A 338 20.08 -18.01 -8.24
C LYS A 338 19.42 -17.69 -6.89
N CYS A 339 18.16 -18.08 -6.70
CA CYS A 339 17.43 -17.83 -5.47
C CYS A 339 17.81 -18.84 -4.39
N ASN A 340 17.85 -18.37 -3.13
CA ASN A 340 17.96 -19.23 -1.97
C ASN A 340 16.56 -19.72 -1.55
N LEU A 341 16.12 -20.82 -2.16
CA LEU A 341 14.79 -21.40 -1.95
C LEU A 341 14.67 -22.30 -0.69
N GLU A 342 15.71 -22.38 0.14
CA GLU A 342 15.73 -23.27 1.30
C GLU A 342 14.92 -22.72 2.49
N ALA A 343 14.68 -21.40 2.53
CA ALA A 343 13.97 -20.75 3.61
C ALA A 343 12.45 -20.80 3.41
N PRO A 344 11.65 -20.97 4.50
CA PRO A 344 10.20 -20.84 4.41
C PRO A 344 9.84 -19.40 4.02
N PHE A 345 8.90 -19.26 3.10
CA PHE A 345 8.44 -17.96 2.67
C PHE A 345 7.59 -17.27 3.74
N PHE A 346 7.81 -15.97 3.87
CA PHE A 346 6.94 -15.06 4.59
C PHE A 346 6.82 -13.77 3.77
N GLU A 347 5.59 -13.35 3.45
CA GLU A 347 5.33 -12.18 2.59
C GLU A 347 5.75 -10.84 3.23
N GLY A 348 6.13 -10.86 4.51
CA GLY A 348 6.41 -9.67 5.31
C GLY A 348 5.15 -9.21 6.06
N HIS A 349 5.34 -8.56 7.21
CA HIS A 349 4.23 -8.23 8.11
C HIS A 349 3.23 -7.26 7.47
N PHE A 350 3.73 -6.30 6.68
CA PHE A 350 2.89 -5.30 6.01
C PHE A 350 1.97 -5.93 4.96
N LEU A 351 2.52 -6.74 4.03
CA LEU A 351 1.71 -7.45 3.04
C LEU A 351 0.77 -8.46 3.68
N LYS A 352 1.20 -9.16 4.74
CA LYS A 352 0.34 -10.06 5.50
C LYS A 352 -0.93 -9.33 5.98
N VAL A 353 -0.77 -8.17 6.63
CA VAL A 353 -1.90 -7.38 7.12
C VAL A 353 -2.79 -6.86 5.99
N LEU A 354 -2.21 -6.34 4.90
CA LEU A 354 -2.98 -5.88 3.75
C LEU A 354 -3.77 -7.02 3.08
N PHE A 355 -3.18 -8.20 2.93
CA PHE A 355 -3.86 -9.38 2.40
C PHE A 355 -4.94 -9.91 3.35
N ASP A 356 -4.72 -9.84 4.67
CA ASP A 356 -5.73 -10.20 5.67
C ASP A 356 -6.92 -9.21 5.67
N ARG A 357 -6.69 -7.92 5.37
CA ARG A 357 -7.76 -6.93 5.15
C ARG A 357 -8.45 -7.15 3.81
N MET A 358 -7.70 -7.41 2.74
CA MET A 358 -8.26 -7.67 1.40
C MET A 358 -9.13 -8.93 1.40
N GLY A 359 -8.72 -9.98 2.12
CA GLY A 359 -9.50 -11.19 2.32
C GLY A 359 -10.84 -10.98 3.05
N ARG A 360 -11.03 -9.83 3.71
CA ARG A 360 -12.26 -9.43 4.42
C ARG A 360 -13.00 -8.29 3.74
N ILE A 361 -12.72 -8.00 2.47
CA ILE A 361 -13.34 -6.88 1.74
C ILE A 361 -14.87 -6.92 1.74
N LEU A 362 -15.48 -8.10 1.82
CA LEU A 362 -16.95 -8.29 1.88
C LEU A 362 -17.55 -8.12 3.29
N ASP A 363 -16.70 -8.03 4.31
CA ASP A 363 -17.07 -8.12 5.74
C ASP A 363 -16.53 -6.92 6.56
N GLN A 364 -16.06 -5.87 5.90
CA GLN A 364 -15.52 -4.68 6.55
C GLN A 364 -16.09 -3.38 5.93
N PRO A 365 -16.07 -2.26 6.66
CA PRO A 365 -16.69 -1.01 6.20
C PRO A 365 -16.13 -0.50 4.89
N TYR A 366 -16.99 0.16 4.11
CA TYR A 366 -16.67 0.74 2.80
C TYR A 366 -15.41 1.63 2.84
N ASP A 367 -15.32 2.54 3.80
CA ASP A 367 -14.18 3.47 3.89
C ASP A 367 -12.85 2.74 4.16
N VAL A 368 -12.87 1.65 4.91
CA VAL A 368 -11.65 0.86 5.12
C VAL A 368 -11.27 0.13 3.84
N ASN A 369 -12.25 -0.43 3.11
CA ASN A 369 -12.01 -1.05 1.82
C ASN A 369 -11.33 -0.10 0.85
N LEU A 370 -11.81 1.15 0.74
CA LEU A 370 -11.20 2.17 -0.11
C LEU A 370 -9.74 2.44 0.24
N GLN A 371 -9.40 2.48 1.53
CA GLN A 371 -8.01 2.74 1.95
C GLN A 371 -7.11 1.53 1.71
N VAL A 372 -7.58 0.31 1.97
CA VAL A 372 -6.83 -0.92 1.72
C VAL A 372 -6.51 -1.07 0.23
N THR A 373 -7.50 -0.89 -0.63
CA THR A 373 -7.31 -0.96 -2.08
C THR A 373 -6.41 0.16 -2.59
N SER A 374 -6.55 1.39 -2.06
CA SER A 374 -5.64 2.50 -2.42
C SER A 374 -4.16 2.17 -2.12
N VAL A 375 -3.87 1.62 -0.94
CA VAL A 375 -2.50 1.21 -0.58
C VAL A 375 -2.00 0.10 -1.53
N LEU A 376 -2.80 -0.94 -1.79
CA LEU A 376 -2.42 -2.03 -2.70
C LEU A 376 -2.22 -1.57 -4.15
N SER A 377 -3.05 -0.63 -4.64
CA SER A 377 -2.90 -0.01 -5.96
C SER A 377 -1.59 0.77 -6.06
N LYS A 378 -1.25 1.57 -5.05
CA LYS A 378 0.04 2.29 -4.98
C LYS A 378 1.25 1.37 -4.95
N LEU A 379 1.19 0.28 -4.19
CA LEU A 379 2.24 -0.74 -4.19
C LEU A 379 2.41 -1.35 -5.59
N SER A 380 1.31 -1.64 -6.27
CA SER A 380 1.30 -2.23 -7.60
C SER A 380 1.87 -1.30 -8.68
N LEU A 381 1.83 0.01 -8.45
CA LEU A 381 2.36 1.03 -9.37
C LEU A 381 3.89 1.11 -9.39
N PHE A 382 4.62 0.61 -8.40
CA PHE A 382 6.09 0.70 -8.42
C PHE A 382 6.71 -0.13 -9.57
N PRO A 383 7.60 0.45 -10.40
CA PRO A 383 8.27 -0.26 -11.51
C PRO A 383 9.36 -1.28 -11.09
N HIS A 384 9.06 -2.17 -10.15
CA HIS A 384 9.98 -3.21 -9.71
C HIS A 384 9.53 -4.62 -10.14
N PRO A 385 10.42 -5.48 -10.69
CA PRO A 385 10.03 -6.77 -11.27
C PRO A 385 9.44 -7.74 -10.23
N HIS A 386 10.00 -7.82 -9.02
CA HIS A 386 9.47 -8.70 -7.97
C HIS A 386 8.10 -8.26 -7.46
N ILE A 387 7.82 -6.95 -7.48
CA ILE A 387 6.49 -6.42 -7.10
C ILE A 387 5.49 -6.73 -8.20
N HIS A 388 5.90 -6.55 -9.46
CA HIS A 388 5.04 -6.88 -10.60
C HIS A 388 4.66 -8.37 -10.59
N GLU A 389 5.63 -9.26 -10.44
CA GLU A 389 5.38 -10.70 -10.35
C GLU A 389 4.45 -11.02 -9.17
N PHE A 390 4.77 -10.56 -7.95
CA PHE A 390 4.01 -10.98 -6.77
C PHE A 390 2.60 -10.37 -6.64
N LEU A 391 2.38 -9.16 -7.15
CA LEU A 391 1.10 -8.45 -7.01
C LEU A 391 0.22 -8.51 -8.26
N LEU A 392 0.81 -8.63 -9.46
CA LEU A 392 0.08 -8.42 -10.73
C LEU A 392 0.14 -9.62 -11.68
N ASP A 393 1.01 -10.61 -11.46
CA ASP A 393 1.04 -11.81 -12.30
C ASP A 393 0.09 -12.89 -11.73
N PRO A 394 -1.03 -13.20 -12.43
CA PRO A 394 -1.97 -14.22 -11.99
C PRO A 394 -1.45 -15.66 -12.19
N TYR A 395 -0.34 -15.83 -12.92
CA TYR A 395 0.20 -17.13 -13.31
C TYR A 395 1.42 -17.56 -12.49
N VAL A 396 1.72 -16.86 -11.40
CA VAL A 396 2.77 -17.28 -10.46
C VAL A 396 2.44 -18.67 -9.91
N ASN A 397 3.32 -19.64 -10.16
CA ASN A 397 3.22 -20.97 -9.57
C ASN A 397 3.56 -20.90 -8.08
N LEU A 398 2.56 -20.66 -7.24
CA LEU A 398 2.74 -20.45 -5.80
C LEU A 398 3.14 -21.74 -5.09
N ALA A 399 4.11 -21.64 -4.19
CA ALA A 399 4.45 -22.71 -3.26
C ALA A 399 3.28 -23.02 -2.31
N PRO A 400 3.13 -24.27 -1.83
CA PRO A 400 2.07 -24.64 -0.91
C PRO A 400 1.99 -23.71 0.31
N GLY A 401 0.78 -23.24 0.62
CA GLY A 401 0.53 -22.32 1.74
C GLY A 401 0.93 -20.85 1.49
N CYS A 402 1.53 -20.53 0.35
CA CYS A 402 1.81 -19.16 -0.06
C CYS A 402 0.57 -18.53 -0.71
N ARG A 403 0.51 -17.20 -0.70
CA ARG A 403 -0.54 -16.40 -1.34
C ARG A 403 0.04 -15.21 -2.08
N SER A 404 -0.49 -14.92 -3.25
CA SER A 404 -0.32 -13.65 -3.98
C SER A 404 -1.57 -12.77 -3.84
N LEU A 405 -1.47 -11.50 -4.24
CA LEU A 405 -2.64 -10.61 -4.28
C LEU A 405 -3.76 -11.23 -5.13
N PHE A 406 -3.43 -11.76 -6.31
CA PHE A 406 -4.40 -12.42 -7.18
C PHE A 406 -5.09 -13.60 -6.49
N SER A 407 -4.35 -14.49 -5.83
CA SER A 407 -4.93 -15.64 -5.12
C SER A 407 -5.86 -15.24 -3.97
N VAL A 408 -5.57 -14.14 -3.28
CA VAL A 408 -6.44 -13.59 -2.22
C VAL A 408 -7.76 -13.11 -2.84
N ILE A 409 -7.70 -12.42 -3.96
CA ILE A 409 -8.90 -11.93 -4.67
C ILE A 409 -9.73 -13.11 -5.20
N VAL A 410 -9.10 -14.13 -5.78
CA VAL A 410 -9.78 -15.37 -6.22
C VAL A 410 -10.55 -16.01 -5.07
N ARG A 411 -9.93 -16.12 -3.88
CA ARG A 411 -10.58 -16.68 -2.70
C ARG A 411 -11.79 -15.85 -2.25
N VAL A 412 -11.66 -14.52 -2.26
CA VAL A 412 -12.77 -13.60 -1.96
C VAL A 412 -13.92 -13.79 -2.95
N VAL A 413 -13.63 -13.88 -4.24
CA VAL A 413 -14.65 -14.12 -5.27
C VAL A 413 -15.33 -15.48 -5.07
N GLY A 414 -14.58 -16.54 -4.74
CA GLY A 414 -15.16 -17.85 -4.45
C GLY A 414 -16.17 -17.79 -3.29
N ASP A 415 -15.84 -17.08 -2.22
CA ASP A 415 -16.77 -16.84 -1.11
C ASP A 415 -17.98 -15.99 -1.55
N LEU A 416 -17.75 -14.93 -2.33
CA LEU A 416 -18.81 -14.10 -2.90
C LEU A 416 -19.82 -14.94 -3.68
N MET A 417 -19.38 -15.84 -4.56
CA MET A 417 -20.25 -16.68 -5.39
C MET A 417 -21.22 -17.53 -4.55
N VAL A 418 -20.75 -18.08 -3.42
CA VAL A 418 -21.58 -18.84 -2.48
C VAL A 418 -22.59 -17.92 -1.77
N ARG A 419 -22.18 -16.71 -1.40
CA ARG A 419 -23.03 -15.75 -0.69
C ARG A 419 -24.11 -15.14 -1.59
N ILE A 420 -23.82 -14.85 -2.85
CA ILE A 420 -24.79 -14.31 -3.82
C ILE A 420 -26.02 -15.20 -3.93
N GLN A 421 -25.84 -16.52 -3.95
CA GLN A 421 -26.94 -17.49 -4.05
C GLN A 421 -27.95 -17.40 -2.88
N ARG A 422 -27.55 -16.82 -1.74
CA ARG A 422 -28.38 -16.68 -0.54
C ARG A 422 -29.10 -15.32 -0.46
N ILE A 423 -28.79 -14.38 -1.35
CA ILE A 423 -29.32 -13.02 -1.33
C ILE A 423 -30.36 -12.87 -2.43
N LEU A 424 -31.63 -12.73 -2.04
CA LEU A 424 -32.72 -12.41 -2.97
C LEU A 424 -32.52 -11.01 -3.56
N ASP A 425 -32.79 -10.88 -4.87
CA ASP A 425 -32.67 -9.65 -5.64
C ASP A 425 -31.28 -8.99 -5.54
N PHE A 426 -30.22 -9.81 -5.53
CA PHE A 426 -28.84 -9.35 -5.37
C PHE A 426 -28.45 -8.24 -6.37
N THR A 427 -28.58 -8.47 -7.68
CA THR A 427 -28.15 -7.50 -8.70
C THR A 427 -28.92 -6.17 -8.62
N PRO A 428 -30.27 -6.14 -8.50
CA PRO A 428 -31.00 -4.89 -8.23
C PRO A 428 -30.53 -4.15 -6.98
N LYS A 429 -30.28 -4.86 -5.87
CA LYS A 429 -29.76 -4.26 -4.62
C LYS A 429 -28.37 -3.68 -4.81
N LEU A 430 -27.48 -4.40 -5.48
CA LEU A 430 -26.12 -3.95 -5.76
C LEU A 430 -26.12 -2.65 -6.59
N LEU A 431 -26.98 -2.57 -7.61
CA LEU A 431 -27.15 -1.37 -8.43
C LEU A 431 -27.65 -0.19 -7.63
N LEU A 432 -28.65 -0.41 -6.76
CA LEU A 432 -29.18 0.61 -5.88
C LEU A 432 -28.08 1.15 -4.95
N VAL A 433 -27.31 0.27 -4.31
CA VAL A 433 -26.21 0.68 -3.42
C VAL A 433 -25.16 1.46 -4.19
N ARG A 434 -24.75 1.02 -5.38
CA ARG A 434 -23.81 1.78 -6.23
C ARG A 434 -24.32 3.18 -6.56
N LYS A 435 -25.59 3.32 -6.93
CA LYS A 435 -26.16 4.64 -7.23
C LYS A 435 -26.19 5.56 -6.01
N ARG A 436 -26.45 5.03 -4.81
CA ARG A 436 -26.37 5.79 -3.56
C ARG A 436 -24.94 6.26 -3.28
N LEU A 437 -23.95 5.37 -3.41
CA LEU A 437 -22.53 5.73 -3.24
C LEU A 437 -22.07 6.80 -4.23
N LEU A 438 -22.62 6.82 -5.44
CA LEU A 438 -22.35 7.84 -6.46
C LEU A 438 -23.18 9.14 -6.28
N GLY A 439 -24.04 9.21 -5.26
CA GLY A 439 -24.93 10.35 -5.02
C GLY A 439 -26.04 10.53 -6.07
N LEU A 440 -26.31 9.50 -6.89
CA LEU A 440 -27.33 9.52 -7.94
C LEU A 440 -28.73 9.22 -7.39
N GLU A 441 -28.82 8.49 -6.28
CA GLU A 441 -30.05 8.25 -5.55
C GLU A 441 -29.88 8.67 -4.09
N PRO A 442 -30.91 9.26 -3.45
CA PRO A 442 -30.84 9.66 -2.06
C PRO A 442 -30.77 8.45 -1.13
N ASP A 443 -30.31 8.68 0.11
CA ASP A 443 -30.39 7.69 1.17
C ASP A 443 -31.86 7.29 1.38
N GLY A 444 -32.14 6.04 1.05
CA GLY A 444 -33.46 5.44 1.16
C GLY A 444 -33.55 4.46 2.33
N PRO A 445 -34.56 3.56 2.34
CA PRO A 445 -34.64 2.52 3.35
C PRO A 445 -33.36 1.67 3.39
N ILE A 446 -33.07 1.12 4.57
CA ILE A 446 -31.93 0.24 4.82
C ILE A 446 -32.03 -0.95 3.86
N VAL A 447 -30.96 -1.20 3.12
CA VAL A 447 -30.85 -2.38 2.25
C VAL A 447 -30.21 -3.50 3.10
N ASP A 448 -30.74 -4.71 3.02
CA ASP A 448 -30.08 -5.84 3.69
C ASP A 448 -28.70 -6.10 3.07
N HIS A 449 -27.74 -6.53 3.89
CA HIS A 449 -26.38 -6.86 3.45
C HIS A 449 -25.56 -5.68 2.87
N MET A 450 -25.81 -4.44 3.32
CA MET A 450 -25.07 -3.22 2.87
C MET A 450 -23.55 -3.43 2.80
N THR A 451 -22.91 -3.87 3.88
CA THR A 451 -21.44 -4.05 3.95
C THR A 451 -20.91 -4.97 2.84
N LEU A 452 -21.62 -6.07 2.57
CA LEU A 452 -21.25 -6.99 1.51
C LEU A 452 -21.42 -6.32 0.13
N LEU A 453 -22.54 -5.65 -0.11
CA LEU A 453 -22.81 -4.98 -1.39
C LEU A 453 -21.79 -3.87 -1.68
N GLU A 454 -21.44 -3.07 -0.68
CA GLU A 454 -20.36 -2.07 -0.76
C GLU A 454 -19.02 -2.73 -1.04
N GLY A 455 -18.69 -3.83 -0.34
CA GLY A 455 -17.48 -4.61 -0.56
C GLY A 455 -17.37 -5.16 -1.98
N VAL A 456 -18.47 -5.66 -2.56
CA VAL A 456 -18.54 -6.13 -3.95
C VAL A 456 -18.26 -5.01 -4.94
N ILE A 457 -18.83 -3.82 -4.71
CA ILE A 457 -18.59 -2.65 -5.55
C ILE A 457 -17.10 -2.28 -5.53
N VAL A 458 -16.50 -2.19 -4.33
CA VAL A 458 -15.06 -1.86 -4.21
C VAL A 458 -14.19 -2.95 -4.85
N LEU A 459 -14.55 -4.22 -4.70
CA LEU A 459 -13.85 -5.35 -5.34
C LEU A 459 -13.87 -5.25 -6.87
N GLU A 460 -15.02 -4.92 -7.47
CA GLU A 460 -15.17 -4.70 -8.92
C GLU A 460 -14.31 -3.53 -9.41
N GLU A 461 -14.35 -2.38 -8.71
CA GLU A 461 -13.54 -1.22 -9.07
C GLU A 461 -12.03 -1.49 -8.93
N PHE A 462 -11.62 -2.19 -7.86
CA PHE A 462 -10.22 -2.54 -7.64
C PHE A 462 -9.67 -3.51 -8.68
N CYS A 463 -10.46 -4.51 -9.12
CA CYS A 463 -10.05 -5.40 -10.21
C CYS A 463 -9.81 -4.63 -11.52
N LYS A 464 -10.65 -3.63 -11.83
CA LYS A 464 -10.45 -2.74 -12.99
C LYS A 464 -9.18 -1.90 -12.83
N GLU A 465 -8.91 -1.39 -11.63
CA GLU A 465 -7.69 -0.61 -11.37
C GLU A 465 -6.42 -1.46 -11.55
N LEU A 466 -6.37 -2.67 -10.98
CA LEU A 466 -5.25 -3.59 -11.15
C LEU A 466 -5.03 -3.99 -12.61
N ALA A 467 -6.11 -4.26 -13.36
CA ALA A 467 -6.05 -4.53 -14.79
C ALA A 467 -5.43 -3.36 -15.58
N ALA A 468 -5.81 -2.13 -15.25
CA ALA A 468 -5.27 -0.93 -15.90
C ALA A 468 -3.79 -0.72 -15.55
N ILE A 469 -3.40 -0.93 -14.29
CA ILE A 469 -2.00 -0.85 -13.85
C ILE A 469 -1.15 -1.90 -14.59
N ALA A 470 -1.60 -3.16 -14.63
CA ALA A 470 -0.90 -4.24 -15.32
C ALA A 470 -0.70 -3.92 -16.81
N PHE A 471 -1.75 -3.42 -17.48
CA PHE A 471 -1.68 -3.00 -18.87
C PHE A 471 -0.63 -1.90 -19.12
N VAL A 472 -0.65 -0.83 -18.30
CA VAL A 472 0.26 0.32 -18.45
C VAL A 472 1.72 -0.08 -18.21
N LYS A 473 1.99 -0.89 -17.18
CA LYS A 473 3.34 -1.36 -16.84
C LYS A 473 3.94 -2.20 -17.97
N TYR A 474 3.14 -3.10 -18.54
CA TYR A 474 3.57 -3.97 -19.63
C TYR A 474 3.98 -3.15 -20.87
N HIS A 475 3.18 -2.15 -21.24
CA HIS A 475 3.49 -1.33 -22.42
C HIS A 475 4.67 -0.39 -22.20
N SER A 476 4.87 0.09 -20.98
CA SER A 476 6.01 0.97 -20.64
C SER A 476 7.35 0.25 -20.64
N THR A 477 7.37 -1.04 -20.33
CA THR A 477 8.57 -1.90 -20.39
C THR A 477 8.87 -2.42 -21.80
N SER A 478 7.86 -2.45 -22.67
CA SER A 478 7.95 -2.92 -24.06
C SER A 478 8.34 -1.83 -25.07
N THR A 479 8.29 -0.55 -24.68
CA THR A 479 8.79 0.57 -25.48
C THR A 479 10.29 0.77 -25.22
N PRO A 480 11.14 0.66 -26.27
CA PRO A 480 12.60 0.76 -26.15
C PRO A 480 13.12 2.15 -25.79
#